data_AF-A0A924YFQ7-F1
#
_entry.id   AF-A0A924YFQ7-F1
#
_cell.length_a   1.000
_cell.length_b   1.000
_cell.length_c   1.000
_cell.angle_alpha   90.00
_cell.angle_beta   90.00
_cell.angle_gamma   90.00
#
_symmetry.space_group_name_H-M   'P 1'
#
loop_
_entity.id
_entity.type
_entity.pdbx_description
1 polymer ?
#
loop_
_entity_poly.entity_id
_entity_poly.type
_entity_poly.pdbx_seq_one_letter_code
_entity_poly.pdbx_strand_id
1 'polypeptide(L)'
;MLTRTGLGLGGLGLADLLAREAAAEPISETHPLSPKRPHFAAKAKRVIHLFMNGGVSHIDSFDPKPILTQYHGRSLPTSQRTERKTGAAFGSPFKFAKHGQSGVEISELFPHVAKSADDLCVIRSMYADVPNHEPSYLLMNCGDGRQSRPSMGAWVTYGLGTDNQNLPGFIVMCPGGVPATAGNNWRSAFLPGAYQGTYIDSQHREPQKLVEHIRNDFVRPGRQRAQLDLLQQLNQSHLAARGEDAQLEARIQSFELAYRMQSEATDAFDVNLEPPTIRAMYGDTTYGRQVLIGRRL
;
A
#
# COMPACT_ATOMS: atom_id res chain seq x y z
N MET A 1 -15.65 27.54 -10.03
CA MET A 1 -15.45 27.55 -8.57
C MET A 1 -14.00 27.86 -8.23
N LEU A 2 -13.03 27.08 -8.72
CA LEU A 2 -11.58 27.27 -8.48
C LEU A 2 -11.02 28.68 -8.79
N THR A 3 -11.58 29.38 -9.78
CA THR A 3 -11.18 30.76 -10.13
C THR A 3 -11.92 31.85 -9.36
N ARG A 4 -12.96 31.49 -8.58
CA ARG A 4 -13.86 32.44 -7.92
C ARG A 4 -13.86 32.36 -6.38
N THR A 5 -13.27 31.32 -5.81
CA THR A 5 -13.12 31.13 -4.35
C THR A 5 -11.64 31.24 -3.95
N GLY A 6 -11.34 31.81 -2.77
CA GLY A 6 -9.96 31.91 -2.26
C GLY A 6 -9.01 32.70 -3.17
N LEU A 7 -9.46 33.86 -3.68
CA LEU A 7 -8.71 34.73 -4.60
C LEU A 7 -8.26 34.07 -5.91
N GLY A 8 -8.84 32.93 -6.29
CA GLY A 8 -8.48 32.24 -7.54
C GLY A 8 -7.17 31.45 -7.46
N LEU A 9 -6.58 31.26 -6.27
CA LEU A 9 -5.37 30.45 -6.07
C LEU A 9 -5.55 29.00 -6.57
N GLY A 10 -6.76 28.44 -6.43
CA GLY A 10 -7.09 27.13 -6.99
C GLY A 10 -7.04 27.10 -8.53
N GLY A 11 -7.23 28.25 -9.18
CA GLY A 11 -7.05 28.42 -10.62
C GLY A 11 -5.58 28.38 -11.05
N LEU A 12 -4.66 28.89 -10.23
CA LEU A 12 -3.21 28.79 -10.49
C LEU A 12 -2.73 27.34 -10.38
N GLY A 13 -3.19 26.60 -9.37
CA GLY A 13 -2.89 25.17 -9.24
C GLY A 13 -3.43 24.35 -10.42
N LEU A 14 -4.65 24.64 -10.88
CA LEU A 14 -5.22 23.99 -12.07
C LEU A 14 -4.44 24.37 -13.34
N ALA A 15 -4.02 25.63 -13.48
CA ALA A 15 -3.24 26.08 -14.63
C ALA A 15 -1.86 25.40 -14.69
N ASP A 16 -1.18 25.24 -13.55
CA ASP A 16 0.06 24.47 -13.46
C ASP A 16 -0.16 22.99 -13.82
N LEU A 17 -1.24 22.38 -13.30
CA LEU A 17 -1.56 20.98 -13.59
C LEU A 17 -1.86 20.76 -15.08
N LEU A 18 -2.66 21.63 -15.69
CA LEU A 18 -2.96 21.60 -17.13
C LEU A 18 -1.74 21.94 -17.99
N ALA A 19 -0.86 22.84 -17.52
CA ALA A 19 0.39 23.16 -18.21
C ALA A 19 1.35 21.96 -18.18
N ARG A 20 1.44 21.23 -17.07
CA ARG A 20 2.21 19.98 -16.98
C ARG A 20 1.62 18.87 -17.83
N GLU A 21 0.29 18.76 -17.89
CA GLU A 21 -0.40 17.81 -18.76
C GLU A 21 -0.21 18.14 -20.25
N ALA A 22 -0.19 19.43 -20.61
CA ALA A 22 0.05 19.90 -21.97
C ALA A 22 1.53 19.88 -22.38
N ALA A 23 2.45 20.05 -21.42
CA ALA A 23 3.90 19.96 -21.60
C ALA A 23 4.43 18.52 -21.49
N ALA A 24 3.56 17.54 -21.22
CA ALA A 24 3.91 16.14 -21.32
C ALA A 24 4.17 15.79 -22.79
N GLU A 25 5.42 15.95 -23.21
CA GLU A 25 5.94 15.38 -24.45
C GLU A 25 5.60 13.87 -24.53
N PRO A 26 5.50 13.31 -25.75
CA PRO A 26 5.28 11.88 -25.93
C PRO A 26 6.34 11.11 -25.13
N ILE A 27 5.90 10.49 -24.03
CA ILE A 27 6.61 9.60 -23.10
C ILE A 27 8.13 9.58 -23.36
N SER A 28 8.81 10.64 -22.95
CA SER A 28 10.25 10.54 -22.74
C SER A 28 10.43 9.83 -21.39
N GLU A 29 11.15 8.71 -21.42
CA GLU A 29 11.35 7.70 -20.36
C GLU A 29 12.01 8.23 -19.06
N THR A 30 12.06 9.54 -18.86
CA THR A 30 12.91 10.22 -17.87
C THR A 30 12.46 10.07 -16.41
N HIS A 31 11.20 9.68 -16.14
CA HIS A 31 10.77 9.43 -14.76
C HIS A 31 9.77 8.25 -14.69
N PRO A 32 10.18 7.09 -14.14
CA PRO A 32 9.39 5.85 -14.16
C PRO A 32 8.05 5.96 -13.42
N LEU A 33 7.94 6.89 -12.47
CA LEU A 33 6.74 7.12 -11.65
C LEU A 33 5.79 8.18 -12.22
N SER A 34 6.09 8.78 -13.38
CA SER A 34 5.16 9.71 -14.03
C SER A 34 3.80 9.06 -14.27
N PRO A 35 2.67 9.79 -14.07
CA PRO A 35 1.35 9.27 -14.36
C PRO A 35 1.25 8.71 -15.77
N LYS A 36 0.69 7.51 -15.89
CA LYS A 36 0.50 6.83 -17.17
C LYS A 36 -0.99 6.74 -17.48
N ARG A 37 -1.34 6.92 -18.76
CA ARG A 37 -2.74 6.77 -19.20
C ARG A 37 -3.14 5.30 -19.10
N PRO A 38 -4.15 4.94 -18.30
CA PRO A 38 -4.62 3.57 -18.22
C PRO A 38 -5.35 3.17 -19.51
N HIS A 39 -5.38 1.86 -19.81
CA HIS A 39 -6.18 1.32 -20.93
C HIS A 39 -7.68 1.55 -20.76
N PHE A 40 -8.15 1.66 -19.52
CA PHE A 40 -9.55 1.91 -19.17
C PHE A 40 -9.66 3.07 -18.19
N ALA A 41 -10.76 3.82 -18.26
CA ALA A 41 -11.04 4.87 -17.29
C ALA A 41 -11.11 4.28 -15.87
N ALA A 42 -10.27 4.78 -14.97
CA ALA A 42 -10.24 4.34 -13.59
C ALA A 42 -11.53 4.75 -12.86
N LYS A 43 -12.20 3.79 -12.22
CA LYS A 43 -13.38 4.05 -11.37
C LYS A 43 -12.98 4.39 -9.92
N ALA A 44 -11.93 3.76 -9.42
CA ALA A 44 -11.38 4.03 -8.09
C ALA A 44 -10.25 5.07 -8.21
N LYS A 45 -10.24 6.03 -7.29
CA LYS A 45 -9.19 7.07 -7.20
C LYS A 45 -8.05 6.70 -6.26
N ARG A 46 -8.37 5.94 -5.20
CA ARG A 46 -7.44 5.51 -4.15
C ARG A 46 -7.80 4.10 -3.71
N VAL A 47 -6.79 3.30 -3.37
CA VAL A 47 -6.97 1.92 -2.87
C VAL A 47 -6.17 1.78 -1.58
N ILE A 48 -6.85 1.41 -0.51
CA ILE A 48 -6.21 1.01 0.76
C ILE A 48 -6.32 -0.51 0.84
N HIS A 49 -5.18 -1.20 0.72
CA HIS A 49 -5.12 -2.65 0.87
C HIS A 49 -4.77 -3.01 2.32
N LEU A 50 -5.68 -3.75 2.98
CA LEU A 50 -5.52 -4.17 4.36
C LEU A 50 -5.22 -5.67 4.41
N PHE A 51 -3.94 -6.02 4.62
CA PHE A 51 -3.53 -7.41 4.77
C PHE A 51 -3.46 -7.79 6.26
N MET A 52 -4.44 -8.56 6.72
CA MET A 52 -4.62 -8.90 8.13
C MET A 52 -3.84 -10.17 8.51
N ASN A 53 -2.52 -10.06 8.65
CA ASN A 53 -1.69 -11.18 9.11
C ASN A 53 -2.09 -11.61 10.54
N GLY A 54 -2.41 -12.88 10.74
CA GLY A 54 -2.94 -13.41 12.00
C GLY A 54 -4.33 -12.85 12.36
N GLY A 55 -5.00 -12.23 11.40
CA GLY A 55 -6.30 -11.60 11.58
C GLY A 55 -7.45 -12.58 11.74
N VAL A 56 -8.67 -12.05 11.66
CA VAL A 56 -9.90 -12.83 11.84
C VAL A 56 -9.99 -13.96 10.81
N SER A 57 -10.44 -15.13 11.24
CA SER A 57 -10.75 -16.23 10.34
C SER A 57 -11.85 -15.80 9.35
N HIS A 58 -11.68 -16.13 8.07
CA HIS A 58 -12.71 -15.89 7.05
C HIS A 58 -14.02 -16.65 7.35
N ILE A 59 -13.89 -17.81 7.99
CA ILE A 59 -15.00 -18.68 8.40
C ILE A 59 -15.83 -18.04 9.51
N ASP A 60 -15.18 -17.24 10.37
CA ASP A 60 -15.79 -16.55 11.51
C ASP A 60 -16.27 -15.14 11.14
N SER A 61 -16.07 -14.70 9.89
CA SER A 61 -16.34 -13.32 9.44
C SER A 61 -17.33 -13.23 8.28
N PHE A 62 -16.97 -13.71 7.09
CA PHE A 62 -17.74 -13.50 5.85
C PHE A 62 -18.03 -14.78 5.05
N ASP A 63 -17.58 -15.95 5.52
CA ASP A 63 -17.72 -17.21 4.80
C ASP A 63 -18.03 -18.39 5.75
N PRO A 64 -19.19 -18.36 6.44
CA PRO A 64 -19.55 -19.43 7.36
C PRO A 64 -19.56 -20.78 6.62
N LYS A 65 -18.98 -21.79 7.27
CA LYS A 65 -18.93 -23.17 6.75
C LYS A 65 -19.79 -24.08 7.64
N PRO A 66 -21.10 -24.27 7.36
CA PRO A 66 -21.98 -25.10 8.18
C PRO A 66 -21.48 -26.53 8.43
N ILE A 67 -20.72 -27.09 7.47
CA ILE A 67 -20.12 -28.41 7.61
C ILE A 67 -19.13 -28.49 8.80
N LEU A 68 -18.43 -27.40 9.14
CA LEU A 68 -17.54 -27.40 10.31
C LEU A 68 -18.31 -27.49 11.62
N THR A 69 -19.54 -26.98 11.68
CA THR A 69 -20.42 -27.18 12.82
C THR A 69 -20.86 -28.64 12.94
N GLN A 70 -21.16 -29.30 11.81
CA GLN A 70 -21.51 -30.73 11.80
C GLN A 70 -20.35 -31.63 12.26
N TYR A 71 -19.11 -31.24 11.95
CA TYR A 71 -17.88 -31.94 12.34
C TYR A 71 -17.25 -31.40 13.63
N HIS A 72 -17.92 -30.52 14.37
CA HIS A 72 -17.35 -29.90 15.57
C HIS A 72 -16.84 -30.97 16.56
N GLY A 73 -15.58 -30.83 16.99
CA GLY A 73 -14.92 -31.78 17.89
C GLY A 73 -14.47 -33.09 17.24
N ARG A 74 -14.73 -33.31 15.94
CA ARG A 74 -14.35 -34.52 15.20
C ARG A 74 -13.20 -34.21 14.24
N SER A 75 -12.37 -35.20 13.94
CA SER A 75 -11.36 -35.07 12.88
C SER A 75 -12.04 -34.88 11.52
N LEU A 76 -11.53 -33.94 10.73
CA LEU A 76 -11.96 -33.78 9.35
C LEU A 76 -11.44 -34.95 8.50
N PRO A 77 -12.20 -35.40 7.48
CA PRO A 77 -11.76 -36.41 6.53
C PRO A 77 -10.78 -35.82 5.50
N THR A 78 -9.76 -35.08 5.96
CA THR A 78 -8.74 -34.45 5.13
C THR A 78 -7.38 -35.05 5.41
N SER A 79 -6.63 -35.30 4.34
CA SER A 79 -5.27 -35.84 4.37
C SER A 79 -4.20 -34.80 4.05
N GLN A 80 -4.54 -33.50 4.09
CA GLN A 80 -3.55 -32.45 3.81
C GLN A 80 -2.44 -32.48 4.85
N ARG A 81 -1.20 -32.60 4.38
CA ARG A 81 -0.02 -32.63 5.23
C ARG A 81 0.35 -31.21 5.64
N THR A 82 0.05 -30.86 6.88
CA THR A 82 0.48 -29.62 7.54
C THR A 82 1.72 -29.87 8.40
N GLU A 83 2.40 -28.81 8.85
CA GLU A 83 3.59 -28.94 9.73
C GLU A 83 3.29 -29.68 11.03
N ARG A 84 2.05 -29.55 11.53
CA ARG A 84 1.53 -30.26 12.70
C ARG A 84 0.31 -31.06 12.30
N LYS A 85 0.02 -32.16 13.02
CA LYS A 85 -1.20 -32.95 12.79
C LYS A 85 -2.44 -32.05 12.94
N THR A 86 -3.28 -32.01 11.92
CA THR A 86 -4.55 -31.28 11.98
C THR A 86 -5.42 -31.84 13.11
N GLY A 87 -5.93 -30.94 13.96
CA GLY A 87 -6.79 -31.28 15.08
C GLY A 87 -8.24 -31.58 14.67
N ALA A 88 -9.14 -31.54 15.65
CA ALA A 88 -10.58 -31.57 15.40
C ALA A 88 -11.04 -30.33 14.62
N ALA A 89 -12.12 -30.49 13.85
CA ALA A 89 -12.85 -29.37 13.28
C ALA A 89 -13.50 -28.54 14.39
N PHE A 90 -13.53 -27.23 14.17
CA PHE A 90 -14.25 -26.28 14.99
C PHE A 90 -15.21 -25.50 14.10
N GLY A 91 -16.50 -25.68 14.33
CA GLY A 91 -17.51 -24.74 13.83
C GLY A 91 -17.31 -23.35 14.46
N SER A 92 -17.66 -22.31 13.70
CA SER A 92 -17.62 -20.92 14.20
C SER A 92 -18.48 -20.80 15.46
N PRO A 93 -17.98 -20.15 16.53
CA PRO A 93 -18.76 -19.86 17.72
C PRO A 93 -19.71 -18.66 17.54
N PHE A 94 -19.53 -17.89 16.46
CA PHE A 94 -20.29 -16.66 16.20
C PHE A 94 -21.56 -16.93 15.40
N LYS A 95 -22.56 -16.07 15.62
CA LYS A 95 -23.80 -16.05 14.85
C LYS A 95 -23.61 -15.28 13.54
N PHE A 96 -24.34 -15.71 12.52
CA PHE A 96 -24.37 -15.07 11.21
C PHE A 96 -25.80 -14.68 10.86
N ALA A 97 -25.93 -13.56 10.17
CA ALA A 97 -27.18 -13.13 9.57
C ALA A 97 -26.93 -12.69 8.12
N LYS A 98 -27.95 -12.82 7.27
CA LYS A 98 -27.94 -12.26 5.92
C LYS A 98 -28.22 -10.77 5.99
N HIS A 99 -27.40 -9.97 5.32
CA HIS A 99 -27.53 -8.52 5.28
C HIS A 99 -27.66 -8.00 3.85
N GLY A 100 -28.34 -6.86 3.72
CA GLY A 100 -28.56 -6.21 2.42
C GLY A 100 -29.44 -7.02 1.47
N GLN A 101 -29.54 -6.54 0.23
CA GLN A 101 -30.20 -7.24 -0.88
C GLN A 101 -29.33 -8.37 -1.43
N SER A 102 -28.00 -8.22 -1.34
CA SER A 102 -27.01 -9.24 -1.70
C SER A 102 -27.15 -10.51 -0.86
N GLY A 103 -27.71 -10.41 0.35
CA GLY A 103 -27.91 -11.52 1.25
C GLY A 103 -26.61 -12.13 1.76
N VAL A 104 -25.50 -11.38 1.72
CA VAL A 104 -24.21 -11.82 2.25
C VAL A 104 -24.35 -12.14 3.73
N GLU A 105 -23.89 -13.33 4.12
CA GLU A 105 -23.84 -13.74 5.51
C GLU A 105 -22.62 -13.12 6.20
N ILE A 106 -22.89 -12.31 7.22
CA ILE A 106 -21.86 -11.59 7.97
C ILE A 106 -22.00 -11.93 9.45
N SER A 107 -20.87 -12.17 10.08
CA SER A 107 -20.76 -12.49 11.51
C SER A 107 -21.20 -11.32 12.38
N GLU A 108 -21.77 -11.64 13.55
CA GLU A 108 -22.14 -10.66 14.58
C GLU A 108 -20.95 -9.84 15.09
N LEU A 109 -19.71 -10.27 14.81
CA LEU A 109 -18.48 -9.53 15.06
C LEU A 109 -18.39 -8.19 14.31
N PHE A 110 -19.09 -8.05 13.18
CA PHE A 110 -18.96 -6.89 12.29
C PHE A 110 -20.28 -6.14 12.08
N PRO A 111 -20.94 -5.68 13.17
CA PRO A 111 -22.29 -5.10 13.09
C PRO A 111 -22.34 -3.79 12.28
N HIS A 112 -21.22 -3.06 12.22
CA HIS A 112 -21.11 -1.83 11.45
C HIS A 112 -20.78 -2.10 9.97
N VAL A 113 -19.93 -3.08 9.68
CA VAL A 113 -19.60 -3.48 8.30
C VAL A 113 -20.82 -4.10 7.63
N ALA A 114 -21.61 -4.87 8.37
CA ALA A 114 -22.84 -5.48 7.90
C ALA A 114 -23.87 -4.48 7.34
N LYS A 115 -23.84 -3.21 7.81
CA LYS A 115 -24.70 -2.14 7.27
C LYS A 115 -24.36 -1.75 5.83
N SER A 116 -23.17 -2.10 5.36
CA SER A 116 -22.68 -1.81 4.01
C SER A 116 -22.64 -3.06 3.13
N ALA A 117 -23.39 -4.12 3.46
CA ALA A 117 -23.28 -5.43 2.80
C ALA A 117 -23.41 -5.37 1.28
N ASP A 118 -24.27 -4.48 0.75
CA ASP A 118 -24.48 -4.33 -0.70
C ASP A 118 -23.36 -3.55 -1.42
N ASP A 119 -22.48 -2.89 -0.66
CA ASP A 119 -21.27 -2.23 -1.18
C ASP A 119 -20.03 -3.14 -1.08
N LEU A 120 -20.17 -4.35 -0.51
CA LEU A 120 -19.08 -5.30 -0.35
C LEU A 120 -19.03 -6.28 -1.52
N CYS A 121 -17.82 -6.53 -2.01
CA CYS A 121 -17.52 -7.69 -2.86
C CYS A 121 -16.77 -8.72 -2.02
N VAL A 122 -17.41 -9.86 -1.74
CA VAL A 122 -16.81 -10.96 -0.98
C VAL A 122 -16.36 -12.07 -1.93
N ILE A 123 -15.06 -12.30 -2.01
CA ILE A 123 -14.47 -13.35 -2.87
C ILE A 123 -14.18 -14.59 -2.01
N ARG A 124 -15.05 -15.59 -2.09
CA ARG A 124 -14.92 -16.88 -1.37
C ARG A 124 -14.17 -17.97 -2.17
N SER A 125 -13.76 -17.65 -3.40
CA SER A 125 -13.09 -18.57 -4.32
C SER A 125 -11.56 -18.54 -4.23
N MET A 126 -10.99 -17.74 -3.32
CA MET A 126 -9.54 -17.72 -3.13
C MET A 126 -9.05 -19.02 -2.50
N TYR A 127 -7.93 -19.52 -2.98
CA TYR A 127 -7.30 -20.76 -2.54
C TYR A 127 -5.78 -20.59 -2.53
N ALA A 128 -5.10 -21.33 -1.65
CA ALA A 128 -3.65 -21.37 -1.55
C ALA A 128 -3.16 -22.82 -1.64
N ASP A 129 -2.06 -23.02 -2.38
CA ASP A 129 -1.53 -24.35 -2.68
C ASP A 129 -0.88 -25.04 -1.48
N VAL A 130 -0.35 -24.26 -0.55
CA VAL A 130 0.49 -24.74 0.56
C VAL A 130 -0.05 -24.19 1.88
N PRO A 131 -0.25 -25.04 2.90
CA PRO A 131 -0.77 -24.61 4.20
C PRO A 131 0.34 -24.02 5.08
N ASN A 132 1.22 -23.20 4.50
CA ASN A 132 2.28 -22.49 5.21
C ASN A 132 2.13 -20.98 5.01
N HIS A 133 2.48 -20.23 6.05
CA HIS A 133 2.32 -18.78 6.12
C HIS A 133 3.15 -18.05 5.06
N GLU A 134 4.45 -18.33 4.97
CA GLU A 134 5.36 -17.58 4.09
C GLU A 134 5.03 -17.70 2.60
N PRO A 135 4.81 -18.91 2.03
CA PRO A 135 4.42 -19.04 0.63
C PRO A 135 3.05 -18.42 0.35
N SER A 136 2.12 -18.48 1.32
CA SER A 136 0.79 -17.88 1.18
C SER A 136 0.84 -16.35 1.17
N TYR A 137 1.75 -15.73 1.93
CA TYR A 137 1.98 -14.29 1.87
C TYR A 137 2.45 -13.84 0.49
N LEU A 138 3.38 -14.59 -0.10
CA LEU A 138 3.88 -14.33 -1.45
C LEU A 138 2.80 -14.57 -2.51
N LEU A 139 2.01 -15.64 -2.37
CA LEU A 139 0.89 -15.90 -3.29
C LEU A 139 -0.14 -14.76 -3.26
N MET A 140 -0.53 -14.31 -2.07
CA MET A 140 -1.51 -13.22 -1.92
C MET A 140 -1.01 -11.91 -2.51
N ASN A 141 0.25 -11.53 -2.24
CA ASN A 141 0.74 -10.21 -2.62
C ASN A 141 1.39 -10.18 -4.01
N CYS A 142 1.94 -11.30 -4.50
CA CYS A 142 2.75 -11.37 -5.71
C CYS A 142 2.22 -12.39 -6.74
N GLY A 143 1.16 -13.14 -6.42
CA GLY A 143 0.57 -14.14 -7.31
C GLY A 143 1.38 -15.42 -7.48
N ASP A 144 2.52 -15.57 -6.80
CA ASP A 144 3.37 -16.76 -6.84
C ASP A 144 4.03 -16.99 -5.48
N GLY A 145 3.90 -18.20 -4.93
CA GLY A 145 4.45 -18.59 -3.63
C GLY A 145 5.94 -18.98 -3.64
N ARG A 146 6.57 -19.08 -4.81
CA ARG A 146 7.94 -19.62 -4.99
C ARG A 146 8.85 -18.66 -5.76
N GLN A 147 8.40 -18.17 -6.92
CA GLN A 147 9.22 -17.35 -7.80
C GLN A 147 9.27 -15.89 -7.34
N SER A 148 10.36 -15.21 -7.71
CA SER A 148 10.43 -13.77 -7.54
C SER A 148 9.50 -13.08 -8.53
N ARG A 149 8.36 -12.59 -8.03
CA ARG A 149 7.37 -11.82 -8.80
C ARG A 149 7.17 -10.44 -8.16
N PRO A 150 6.89 -9.41 -8.96
CA PRO A 150 6.52 -8.10 -8.45
C PRO A 150 5.21 -8.21 -7.66
N SER A 151 5.10 -7.44 -6.58
CA SER A 151 3.87 -7.38 -5.81
C SER A 151 2.77 -6.62 -6.55
N MET A 152 1.53 -6.75 -6.08
CA MET A 152 0.38 -5.99 -6.58
C MET A 152 0.65 -4.48 -6.55
N GLY A 153 1.22 -3.96 -5.46
CA GLY A 153 1.54 -2.53 -5.36
C GLY A 153 2.61 -2.08 -6.37
N ALA A 154 3.60 -2.93 -6.64
CA ALA A 154 4.62 -2.67 -7.66
C ALA A 154 4.00 -2.67 -9.07
N TRP A 155 3.10 -3.61 -9.38
CA TRP A 155 2.39 -3.64 -10.66
C TRP A 155 1.48 -2.44 -10.87
N VAL A 156 0.73 -2.04 -9.84
CA VAL A 156 -0.17 -0.87 -9.90
C VAL A 156 0.63 0.40 -10.16
N THR A 157 1.72 0.63 -9.42
CA THR A 157 2.57 1.81 -9.62
C THR A 157 3.35 1.76 -10.93
N TYR A 158 3.78 0.59 -11.40
CA TYR A 158 4.37 0.42 -12.72
C TYR A 158 3.40 0.77 -13.84
N GLY A 159 2.16 0.29 -13.75
CA GLY A 159 1.15 0.48 -14.78
C GLY A 159 0.54 1.88 -14.82
N LEU A 160 0.39 2.53 -13.66
CA LEU A 160 -0.32 3.81 -13.53
C LEU A 160 0.57 5.00 -13.19
N GLY A 161 1.76 4.78 -12.65
CA GLY A 161 2.56 5.84 -12.05
C GLY A 161 1.92 6.40 -10.78
N THR A 162 2.26 7.63 -10.43
CA THR A 162 1.68 8.36 -9.29
C THR A 162 1.55 9.84 -9.63
N ASP A 163 0.39 10.44 -9.32
CA ASP A 163 0.22 11.90 -9.39
C ASP A 163 1.05 12.62 -8.33
N ASN A 164 1.35 11.92 -7.23
CA ASN A 164 2.22 12.41 -6.18
C ASN A 164 3.69 12.24 -6.58
N GLN A 165 4.40 13.35 -6.68
CA GLN A 165 5.82 13.40 -7.03
C GLN A 165 6.73 13.56 -5.81
N ASN A 166 6.18 13.75 -4.62
CA ASN A 166 6.92 14.08 -3.40
C ASN A 166 6.89 12.96 -2.36
N LEU A 167 6.00 11.97 -2.52
CA LEU A 167 5.93 10.77 -1.69
C LEU A 167 6.05 9.50 -2.55
N PRO A 168 6.46 8.35 -1.97
CA PRO A 168 6.46 7.09 -2.67
C PRO A 168 5.06 6.69 -3.14
N GLY A 169 4.93 6.25 -4.40
CA GLY A 169 3.66 5.77 -4.94
C GLY A 169 3.17 4.44 -4.34
N PHE A 170 4.06 3.70 -3.66
CA PHE A 170 3.74 2.44 -2.99
C PHE A 170 4.36 2.42 -1.59
N ILE A 171 3.50 2.60 -0.59
CA ILE A 171 3.87 2.63 0.84
C ILE A 171 3.30 1.39 1.51
N VAL A 172 4.09 0.78 2.40
CA VAL A 172 3.61 -0.33 3.24
C VAL A 172 3.90 -0.02 4.70
N MET A 173 2.85 -0.10 5.50
CA MET A 173 2.88 0.11 6.94
C MET A 173 2.78 -1.24 7.64
N CYS A 174 3.83 -1.63 8.35
CA CYS A 174 3.84 -2.85 9.17
C CYS A 174 4.38 -2.52 10.57
N PRO A 175 3.61 -2.74 11.64
CA PRO A 175 4.04 -2.38 12.99
C PRO A 175 4.89 -3.50 13.60
N GLY A 176 6.06 -3.16 14.13
CA GLY A 176 6.88 -4.11 14.91
C GLY A 176 7.90 -4.85 14.07
N GLY A 177 8.36 -4.19 13.01
CA GLY A 177 9.31 -4.74 12.07
C GLY A 177 8.65 -5.42 10.88
N VAL A 178 9.52 -5.93 10.00
CA VAL A 178 9.14 -6.56 8.75
C VAL A 178 8.70 -8.01 9.03
N PRO A 179 7.60 -8.53 8.45
CA PRO A 179 7.19 -9.92 8.61
C PRO A 179 8.31 -10.92 8.24
N ALA A 180 8.18 -12.19 8.59
CA ALA A 180 9.20 -13.23 8.37
C ALA A 180 9.74 -13.34 6.92
N THR A 181 8.97 -12.92 5.91
CA THR A 181 9.39 -12.85 4.49
C THR A 181 9.94 -11.48 4.05
N ALA A 182 10.12 -10.56 4.97
CA ALA A 182 10.72 -9.25 4.82
C ALA A 182 10.16 -8.46 3.60
N GLY A 183 11.06 -7.80 2.86
CA GLY A 183 10.85 -7.07 1.60
C GLY A 183 10.16 -7.88 0.48
N ASN A 184 10.12 -9.21 0.56
CA ASN A 184 9.71 -10.05 -0.58
C ASN A 184 8.20 -9.99 -0.87
N ASN A 185 7.35 -9.67 0.10
CA ASN A 185 5.90 -9.53 -0.11
C ASN A 185 5.52 -8.30 -0.96
N TRP A 186 6.47 -7.40 -1.21
CA TRP A 186 6.21 -6.02 -1.65
C TRP A 186 7.34 -5.51 -2.54
N ARG A 187 8.04 -6.47 -3.15
CA ARG A 187 9.17 -6.24 -4.04
C ARG A 187 8.74 -5.77 -5.42
N SER A 188 9.61 -5.02 -6.08
CA SER A 188 9.50 -4.78 -7.52
C SER A 188 9.96 -6.00 -8.35
N ALA A 189 10.80 -6.87 -7.77
CA ALA A 189 11.43 -8.02 -8.43
C ALA A 189 12.17 -7.60 -9.72
N PHE A 190 11.68 -8.03 -10.89
CA PHE A 190 12.26 -7.67 -12.19
C PHE A 190 11.80 -6.31 -12.72
N LEU A 191 10.84 -5.65 -12.05
CA LEU A 191 10.51 -4.26 -12.37
C LEU A 191 11.58 -3.32 -11.77
N PRO A 192 11.79 -2.13 -12.37
CA PRO A 192 12.72 -1.14 -11.85
C PRO A 192 12.54 -0.87 -10.35
N GLY A 193 13.63 -0.61 -9.64
CA GLY A 193 13.63 -0.41 -8.19
C GLY A 193 12.76 0.78 -7.73
N ALA A 194 12.44 1.71 -8.63
CA ALA A 194 11.50 2.81 -8.36
C ALA A 194 10.09 2.35 -7.93
N TYR A 195 9.71 1.10 -8.23
CA TYR A 195 8.42 0.50 -7.85
C TYR A 195 8.50 -0.39 -6.60
N GLN A 196 9.64 -0.42 -5.92
CA GLN A 196 9.80 -1.13 -4.66
C GLN A 196 8.90 -0.50 -3.58
N GLY A 197 8.19 -1.32 -2.82
CA GLY A 197 7.39 -0.82 -1.71
C GLY A 197 8.27 -0.18 -0.64
N THR A 198 7.90 1.03 -0.22
CA THR A 198 8.63 1.80 0.79
C THR A 198 8.11 1.48 2.18
N TYR A 199 8.99 0.97 3.05
CA TYR A 199 8.65 0.59 4.41
C TYR A 199 8.46 1.80 5.30
N ILE A 200 7.41 1.76 6.10
CA ILE A 200 7.24 2.66 7.23
C ILE A 200 6.89 1.83 8.47
N ASP A 201 7.72 1.93 9.52
CA ASP A 201 7.40 1.32 10.81
C ASP A 201 6.34 2.16 11.54
N SER A 202 5.09 1.84 11.23
CA SER A 202 3.91 2.45 11.81
C SER A 202 3.75 2.27 13.33
N GLN A 203 4.63 1.54 14.04
CA GLN A 203 4.65 1.61 15.52
C GLN A 203 5.00 3.01 16.01
N HIS A 204 5.91 3.70 15.32
CA HIS A 204 6.29 5.06 15.66
C HIS A 204 5.13 6.04 15.46
N ARG A 205 5.10 7.08 16.29
CA ARG A 205 4.08 8.14 16.25
C ARG A 205 4.61 9.44 15.67
N GLU A 206 5.90 9.68 15.83
CA GLU A 206 6.57 10.88 15.34
C GLU A 206 6.92 10.69 13.85
N PRO A 207 6.50 11.60 12.95
CA PRO A 207 6.83 11.52 11.52
C PRO A 207 8.32 11.37 11.23
N GLN A 208 9.19 11.97 12.06
CA GLN A 208 10.65 11.88 11.92
C GLN A 208 11.21 10.49 12.18
N LYS A 209 10.47 9.65 12.92
CA LYS A 209 10.79 8.23 13.15
C LYS A 209 10.11 7.31 12.13
N LEU A 210 9.05 7.79 11.48
CA LEU A 210 8.38 7.07 10.39
C LEU A 210 9.21 7.12 9.09
N VAL A 211 9.87 8.24 8.85
CA VAL A 211 10.83 8.40 7.74
C VAL A 211 12.16 8.84 8.34
N GLU A 212 13.07 7.89 8.52
CA GLU A 212 14.42 8.19 9.02
C GLU A 212 15.14 9.18 8.11
N HIS A 213 15.95 10.05 8.69
CA HIS A 213 16.78 11.03 7.96
C HIS A 213 16.01 11.99 7.04
N ILE A 214 14.71 12.19 7.28
CA ILE A 214 13.87 13.15 6.54
C ILE A 214 14.28 14.62 6.74
N ARG A 215 15.12 14.92 7.74
CA ARG A 215 15.67 16.26 7.98
C ARG A 215 17.17 16.25 7.86
N ASN A 216 17.72 17.27 7.20
CA ASN A 216 19.15 17.53 7.15
C ASN A 216 19.46 18.80 7.96
N ASP A 217 19.89 18.61 9.20
CA ASP A 217 20.23 19.73 10.11
C ASP A 217 21.65 20.27 9.87
N PHE A 218 22.44 19.62 9.01
CA PHE A 218 23.86 19.94 8.78
C PHE A 218 24.07 20.90 7.61
N VAL A 219 23.20 20.86 6.60
CA VAL A 219 23.35 21.61 5.35
C VAL A 219 22.11 22.45 5.10
N ARG A 220 22.30 23.74 4.80
CA ARG A 220 21.19 24.63 4.42
C ARG A 220 20.51 24.12 3.15
N PRO A 221 19.18 24.21 2.99
CA PRO A 221 18.44 23.65 1.86
C PRO A 221 19.02 24.00 0.48
N GLY A 222 19.38 25.27 0.25
CA GLY A 222 19.98 25.70 -1.03
C GLY A 222 21.33 25.07 -1.33
N ARG A 223 22.15 24.76 -0.31
CA ARG A 223 23.44 24.07 -0.50
C ARG A 223 23.23 22.57 -0.75
N GLN A 224 22.24 21.97 -0.09
CA GLN A 224 21.88 20.57 -0.30
C GLN A 224 21.35 20.36 -1.73
N ARG A 225 20.49 21.26 -2.23
CA ARG A 225 20.03 21.21 -3.63
C ARG A 225 21.20 21.28 -4.61
N ALA A 226 22.13 22.22 -4.42
CA ALA A 226 23.31 22.33 -5.29
C ALA A 226 24.21 21.07 -5.26
N GLN A 227 24.33 20.39 -4.11
CA GLN A 227 25.05 19.12 -4.01
C GLN A 227 24.33 18.00 -4.76
N LEU A 228 22.99 17.93 -4.65
CA LEU A 228 22.19 16.95 -5.38
C LEU A 228 22.23 17.20 -6.89
N ASP A 229 22.19 18.46 -7.33
CA ASP A 229 22.30 18.82 -8.75
C ASP A 229 23.65 18.38 -9.34
N LEU A 230 24.75 18.58 -8.60
CA LEU A 230 26.07 18.10 -9.00
C LEU A 230 26.11 16.56 -9.06
N LEU A 231 25.57 15.89 -8.04
CA LEU A 231 25.49 14.42 -8.03
C LEU A 231 24.65 13.91 -9.20
N GLN A 232 23.55 14.58 -9.54
CA GLN A 232 22.70 14.23 -10.67
C GLN A 232 23.47 14.35 -12.00
N GLN A 233 24.24 15.43 -12.19
CA GLN A 233 25.09 15.61 -13.37
C GLN A 233 26.15 14.51 -13.50
N LEU A 234 26.81 14.15 -12.38
CA LEU A 234 27.78 13.06 -12.34
C LEU A 234 27.13 11.71 -12.66
N ASN A 235 25.96 11.45 -12.08
CA ASN A 235 25.20 10.23 -12.31
C ASN A 235 24.73 10.10 -13.76
N GLN A 236 24.25 11.18 -14.37
CA GLN A 236 23.87 11.22 -15.79
C GLN A 236 25.08 10.96 -16.70
N SER A 237 26.23 11.57 -16.39
CA SER A 237 27.46 11.33 -17.13
C SER A 237 27.93 9.87 -17.01
N HIS A 238 27.77 9.29 -15.82
CA HIS A 238 28.11 7.89 -15.56
C HIS A 238 27.18 6.91 -16.29
N LEU A 239 25.87 7.19 -16.33
CA LEU A 239 24.86 6.42 -17.05
C LEU A 239 25.13 6.45 -18.57
N ALA A 240 25.38 7.64 -19.13
CA ALA A 240 25.67 7.81 -20.56
C ALA A 240 26.87 6.97 -21.03
N ALA A 241 27.86 6.74 -20.16
CA ALA A 241 29.04 5.93 -20.47
C ALA A 241 28.79 4.41 -20.44
N ARG A 242 27.68 3.95 -19.84
CA ARG A 242 27.39 2.52 -19.60
C ARG A 242 26.14 2.00 -20.30
N GLY A 243 25.30 2.89 -20.84
CA GLY A 243 24.00 2.53 -21.42
C GLY A 243 22.91 2.44 -20.35
N GLU A 244 21.82 1.74 -20.66
CA GLU A 244 20.68 1.56 -19.74
C GLU A 244 21.08 0.68 -18.53
N ASP A 245 21.18 1.30 -17.35
CA ASP A 245 21.40 0.62 -16.06
C ASP A 245 20.23 0.92 -15.11
N ALA A 246 19.24 0.02 -15.11
CA ALA A 246 18.03 0.15 -14.31
C ALA A 246 18.29 0.23 -12.79
N GLN A 247 19.42 -0.29 -12.30
CA GLN A 247 19.76 -0.20 -10.86
C GLN A 247 20.31 1.18 -10.52
N LEU A 248 21.17 1.73 -11.38
CA LEU A 248 21.69 3.08 -11.22
C LEU A 248 20.55 4.11 -11.29
N GLU A 249 19.66 3.99 -12.26
CA GLU A 249 18.49 4.85 -12.40
C GLU A 249 17.58 4.80 -11.17
N ALA A 250 17.25 3.59 -10.70
CA ALA A 250 16.43 3.44 -9.49
C ALA A 250 17.07 4.15 -8.29
N ARG A 251 18.40 4.05 -8.13
CA ARG A 251 19.12 4.70 -7.04
C ARG A 251 19.10 6.22 -7.14
N ILE A 252 19.28 6.78 -8.34
CA ILE A 252 19.17 8.23 -8.59
C ILE A 252 17.77 8.72 -8.18
N GLN A 253 16.73 8.02 -8.61
CA GLN A 253 15.34 8.39 -8.33
C GLN A 253 15.00 8.27 -6.84
N SER A 254 15.51 7.25 -6.14
CA SER A 254 15.33 7.13 -4.69
C SER A 254 15.92 8.32 -3.93
N PHE A 255 17.07 8.84 -4.35
CA PHE A 255 17.67 10.02 -3.69
C PHE A 255 16.90 11.31 -3.96
N GLU A 256 16.43 11.52 -5.20
CA GLU A 256 15.58 12.67 -5.53
C GLU A 256 14.22 12.63 -4.81
N LEU A 257 13.62 11.45 -4.72
CA LEU A 257 12.40 11.26 -3.93
C LEU A 257 12.66 11.54 -2.43
N ALA A 258 13.75 11.01 -1.86
CA ALA A 258 14.09 11.26 -0.47
C ALA A 258 14.29 12.75 -0.17
N TYR A 259 14.88 13.52 -1.10
CA TYR A 259 14.99 14.98 -0.96
C TYR A 259 13.62 15.67 -1.00
N ARG A 260 12.73 15.31 -1.93
CA ARG A 260 11.37 15.87 -2.02
C ARG A 260 10.52 15.52 -0.79
N MET A 261 10.69 14.34 -0.22
CA MET A 261 10.02 13.93 1.01
C MET A 261 10.35 14.87 2.19
N GLN A 262 11.52 15.52 2.21
CA GLN A 262 11.93 16.39 3.32
C GLN A 262 10.97 17.58 3.54
N SER A 263 10.31 18.06 2.48
CA SER A 263 9.35 19.17 2.57
C SER A 263 7.91 18.74 2.87
N GLU A 264 7.48 17.54 2.46
CA GLU A 264 6.06 17.17 2.48
C GLU A 264 5.71 15.94 3.35
N ALA A 265 6.63 15.02 3.60
CA ALA A 265 6.29 13.79 4.31
C ALA A 265 5.93 14.02 5.79
N THR A 266 6.48 15.05 6.45
CA THR A 266 6.11 15.33 7.86
C THR A 266 4.61 15.58 8.00
N ASP A 267 4.03 16.42 7.13
CA ASP A 267 2.62 16.80 7.19
C ASP A 267 1.70 15.64 6.74
N ALA A 268 2.14 14.86 5.76
CA ALA A 268 1.38 13.72 5.25
C ALA A 268 1.17 12.63 6.33
N PHE A 269 2.22 12.33 7.11
CA PHE A 269 2.19 11.29 8.15
C PHE A 269 1.71 11.79 9.53
N ASP A 270 1.62 13.10 9.77
CA ASP A 270 1.15 13.63 11.05
C ASP A 270 -0.37 13.56 11.18
N VAL A 271 -0.86 12.51 11.84
CA VAL A 271 -2.28 12.32 12.14
C VAL A 271 -2.84 13.37 13.10
N ASN A 272 -2.01 14.12 13.84
CA ASN A 272 -2.49 15.15 14.76
C ASN A 272 -3.09 16.36 14.04
N LEU A 273 -2.79 16.51 12.74
CA LEU A 273 -3.40 17.50 11.88
C LEU A 273 -4.86 17.15 11.50
N GLU A 274 -5.34 15.94 11.84
CA GLU A 274 -6.76 15.59 11.68
C GLU A 274 -7.63 16.12 12.83
N PRO A 275 -8.89 16.51 12.56
CA PRO A 275 -9.82 16.92 13.59
C PRO A 275 -9.95 15.87 14.71
N PRO A 276 -10.11 16.29 15.99
CA PRO A 276 -10.24 15.35 17.10
C PRO A 276 -11.35 14.31 16.93
N THR A 277 -12.47 14.70 16.31
CA THR A 277 -13.60 13.80 16.00
C THR A 277 -13.21 12.69 15.03
N ILE A 278 -12.40 12.99 14.02
CA ILE A 278 -11.89 11.98 13.09
C ILE A 278 -10.95 11.04 13.82
N ARG A 279 -9.98 11.56 14.58
CA ARG A 279 -9.06 10.72 15.36
C ARG A 279 -9.80 9.77 16.31
N ALA A 280 -10.86 10.26 16.96
CA ALA A 280 -11.70 9.45 17.83
C ALA A 280 -12.42 8.31 17.09
N MET A 281 -12.87 8.52 15.84
CA MET A 281 -13.51 7.47 15.05
C MET A 281 -12.57 6.30 14.72
N TYR A 282 -11.29 6.60 14.45
CA TYR A 282 -10.29 5.56 14.15
C TYR A 282 -9.68 4.93 15.41
N GLY A 283 -9.80 5.62 16.55
CA GLY A 283 -9.25 5.21 17.84
C GLY A 283 -7.74 5.40 17.95
N ASP A 284 -7.23 5.40 19.19
CA ASP A 284 -5.79 5.55 19.47
C ASP A 284 -5.07 4.18 19.54
N THR A 285 -5.26 3.37 18.50
CA THR A 285 -4.54 2.10 18.33
C THR A 285 -3.56 2.21 17.17
N THR A 286 -2.51 1.40 17.16
CA THR A 286 -1.56 1.35 16.02
C THR A 286 -2.28 1.11 14.71
N TYR A 287 -3.23 0.16 14.69
CA TYR A 287 -4.02 -0.15 13.50
C TYR A 287 -4.92 1.02 13.08
N GLY A 288 -5.61 1.65 14.02
CA GLY A 288 -6.42 2.86 13.76
C GLY A 288 -5.61 3.98 13.13
N ARG A 289 -4.39 4.23 13.63
CA ARG A 289 -3.48 5.21 13.04
C ARG A 289 -3.02 4.83 11.63
N GLN A 290 -2.73 3.56 11.34
CA GLN A 290 -2.33 3.12 10.01
C GLN A 290 -3.41 3.42 8.97
N VAL A 291 -4.67 3.09 9.27
CA VAL A 291 -5.78 3.37 8.34
C VAL A 291 -6.00 4.88 8.20
N LEU A 292 -5.83 5.66 9.29
CA LEU A 292 -5.93 7.11 9.24
C LEU A 292 -4.81 7.74 8.39
N ILE A 293 -3.57 7.26 8.51
CA ILE A 293 -2.45 7.64 7.64
C ILE A 293 -2.79 7.30 6.18
N GLY A 294 -3.26 6.08 5.91
CA GLY A 294 -3.66 5.67 4.57
C GLY A 294 -4.78 6.50 3.96
N ARG A 295 -5.66 7.10 4.78
CA ARG A 295 -6.69 8.05 4.33
C ARG A 295 -6.11 9.44 4.01
N ARG A 296 -5.05 9.86 4.68
CA ARG A 296 -4.40 11.17 4.48
C ARG A 296 -3.53 11.21 3.23
N LEU A 297 -2.85 10.11 2.93
CA LEU A 297 -2.07 9.89 1.71
C LEU A 297 -2.97 9.88 0.46
#